data_AF-A0A415YIS1-F1
#
_entry.id   AF-A0A415YIS1-F1
#
_cell.length_a   1.000
_cell.length_b   1.000
_cell.length_c   1.000
_cell.angle_alpha   90.00
_cell.angle_beta   90.00
_cell.angle_gamma   90.00
#
_symmetry.space_group_name_H-M   'P 1'
#
loop_
_entity.id
_entity.type
_entity.pdbx_description
1 polymer ?
#
loop_
_entity_poly.entity_id
_entity_poly.type
_entity_poly.pdbx_seq_one_letter_code
_entity_poly.pdbx_strand_id
1 'polypeptide(L)' 'MAGYICKIVIEDTHPPVWRRVVIPDKITFFELHQIIQTVFQWEDVHLHDFRIPSDDIVINDEGEDG' A
#
# COMPACT_ATOMS: atom_id res chain seq x y z
N MET A 1 -12.10 -7.51 13.06
CA MET A 1 -11.24 -7.57 11.86
C MET A 1 -10.28 -6.41 11.99
N ALA A 2 -9.01 -6.66 12.30
CA ALA A 2 -8.01 -5.60 12.39
C ALA A 2 -7.61 -5.20 10.96
N GLY A 3 -7.34 -3.92 10.74
CA GLY A 3 -7.00 -3.40 9.42
C GLY A 3 -6.32 -2.04 9.55
N TYR A 4 -5.54 -1.68 8.54
CA TYR A 4 -4.84 -0.40 8.50
C TYR A 4 -5.68 0.64 7.76
N ILE A 5 -5.65 1.88 8.26
CA ILE A 5 -6.18 3.02 7.50
C ILE A 5 -5.03 3.58 6.68
N CYS A 6 -5.11 3.40 5.36
CA CYS A 6 -4.11 3.90 4.43
C CYS A 6 -4.63 5.15 3.71
N LYS A 7 -3.79 6.18 3.64
CA LYS A 7 -4.00 7.34 2.78
C LYS A 7 -3.13 7.17 1.54
N ILE A 8 -3.75 7.16 0.37
CA ILE A 8 -3.09 7.01 -0.93
C ILE A 8 -3.18 8.35 -1.64
N VAL A 9 -2.06 8.90 -2.07
CA VAL A 9 -1.96 10.23 -2.69
C VAL A 9 -1.29 10.06 -4.05
N ILE A 10 -1.86 10.69 -5.08
CA ILE A 10 -1.20 10.80 -6.38
C ILE A 10 -0.28 12.02 -6.33
N GLU A 11 1.01 11.79 -6.53
CA GLU A 11 2.03 12.83 -6.61
C GLU A 11 1.81 13.74 -7.84
N ASP A 12 2.34 14.96 -7.79
CA ASP A 12 2.30 15.92 -8.91
C ASP A 12 0.90 16.27 -9.45
N THR A 13 -0.13 16.22 -8.61
CA THR A 13 -1.48 16.65 -8.97
C THR A 13 -1.86 18.00 -8.35
N HIS A 14 -2.50 18.85 -9.15
CA HIS A 14 -3.16 20.07 -8.66
C HIS A 14 -4.58 20.19 -9.24
N PRO A 15 -5.63 20.19 -8.40
CA PRO A 15 -5.61 20.03 -6.94
C PRO A 15 -5.15 18.62 -6.51
N PRO A 16 -4.72 18.42 -5.24
CA PRO A 16 -4.27 17.11 -4.76
C PRO A 16 -5.35 16.03 -4.88
N VAL A 17 -5.02 14.92 -5.52
CA VAL A 17 -5.92 13.76 -5.66
C VAL A 17 -5.50 12.66 -4.69
N TRP A 18 -6.42 12.26 -3.81
CA TRP A 18 -6.15 11.23 -2.80
C TRP A 18 -7.39 10.40 -2.45
N ARG A 19 -7.16 9.25 -1.82
CA ARG A 19 -8.17 8.34 -1.26
C ARG A 19 -7.73 7.87 0.13
N ARG A 20 -8.68 7.62 1.03
CA ARG A 20 -8.43 6.98 2.33
C ARG A 20 -9.24 5.70 2.41
N VAL A 21 -8.56 4.58 2.63
CA VAL A 21 -9.16 3.24 2.59
C VAL A 21 -8.77 2.44 3.83
N VAL A 22 -9.65 1.51 4.20
CA VAL A 22 -9.33 0.48 5.19
C VAL A 22 -8.86 -0.74 4.43
N ILE A 23 -7.65 -1.21 4.73
CA ILE A 23 -7.09 -2.44 4.17
C ILE A 23 -7.00 -3.52 5.25
N PRO A 24 -7.21 -4.81 4.91
CA PRO A 24 -6.93 -5.90 5.85
C PRO A 24 -5.48 -5.89 6.33
N ASP A 25 -5.25 -6.36 7.54
CA ASP A 25 -3.91 -6.43 8.16
C ASP A 25 -2.96 -7.43 7.46
N LYS A 26 -3.54 -8.38 6.71
CA LYS A 26 -2.81 -9.38 5.92
C LYS A 26 -3.27 -9.33 4.47
N ILE A 27 -2.58 -8.52 3.66
CA ILE A 27 -2.73 -8.49 2.21
C ILE A 27 -1.36 -8.58 1.53
N THR A 28 -1.36 -9.08 0.31
CA THR A 28 -0.22 -9.04 -0.60
C THR A 28 -0.12 -7.68 -1.29
N PHE A 29 1.07 -7.35 -1.82
CA PHE A 29 1.24 -6.16 -2.65
C PHE A 29 0.38 -6.19 -3.92
N PHE A 30 0.11 -7.38 -4.46
CA PHE A 30 -0.79 -7.52 -5.60
C PHE A 30 -2.23 -7.12 -5.25
N GLU A 31 -2.74 -7.55 -4.10
CA GLU A 31 -4.07 -7.13 -3.62
C GLU A 31 -4.11 -5.63 -3.32
N LEU A 32 -3.02 -5.07 -2.77
CA LEU A 32 -2.91 -3.62 -2.59
C LEU A 32 -2.97 -2.87 -3.93
N HIS A 33 -2.30 -3.37 -4.96
CA HIS A 33 -2.38 -2.84 -6.32
C HIS A 33 -3.83 -2.87 -6.86
N GLN A 34 -4.53 -3.99 -6.71
CA GLN A 34 -5.95 -4.08 -7.14
C GLN A 34 -6.85 -3.08 -6.41
N ILE A 35 -6.60 -2.84 -5.11
CA ILE A 35 -7.30 -1.80 -4.35
C ILE A 35 -7.02 -0.41 -4.94
N ILE A 36 -5.75 -0.09 -5.23
CA ILE A 36 -5.34 1.17 -5.85
C ILE A 36 -6.05 1.36 -7.20
N GLN A 37 -6.00 0.35 -8.07
CA GLN A 37 -6.67 0.37 -9.38
C GLN A 37 -8.17 0.68 -9.23
N THR A 38 -8.83 0.01 -8.29
CA THR A 38 -10.28 0.16 -8.06
C THR A 38 -10.64 1.57 -7.58
N VAL A 39 -9.92 2.12 -6.59
CA VAL A 39 -10.32 3.38 -5.92
C VAL A 39 -10.00 4.62 -6.75
N PHE A 40 -9.09 4.49 -7.72
CA PHE A 40 -8.78 5.52 -8.70
C PHE A 40 -9.43 5.25 -10.07
N GLN A 41 -10.20 4.16 -10.21
CA GLN A 41 -10.86 3.76 -11.45
C GLN A 41 -9.87 3.62 -12.62
N TRP A 42 -8.72 3.03 -12.35
CA TRP A 42 -7.74 2.68 -13.36
C TRP A 42 -7.99 1.26 -13.89
N GLU A 43 -7.47 0.99 -15.09
CA GLU A 43 -7.78 -0.22 -15.86
C GLU A 43 -6.62 -1.24 -15.87
N ASP A 44 -5.62 -1.08 -15.01
CA ASP A 44 -4.45 -1.97 -14.91
C ASP A 44 -3.70 -2.21 -16.25
N VAL A 45 -3.63 -1.17 -17.08
CA VAL A 45 -3.05 -1.25 -18.44
C VAL A 45 -1.54 -1.02 -18.49
N HIS A 46 -0.90 -0.71 -17.35
CA HIS A 46 0.54 -0.45 -17.25
C HIS A 46 1.17 -1.29 -16.14
N LEU A 47 2.47 -1.58 -16.27
CA LEU A 47 3.25 -2.25 -15.24
C LEU A 47 3.33 -1.40 -13.96
N HIS A 48 3.42 -2.08 -12.81
CA HIS A 48 3.54 -1.47 -11.49
C HIS A 48 4.62 -2.16 -10.67
N ASP A 49 5.12 -1.46 -9.65
CA ASP A 49 6.10 -1.96 -8.68
C ASP A 49 5.87 -1.24 -7.33
N PHE A 50 6.29 -1.86 -6.24
CA PHE A 50 6.24 -1.29 -4.89
C PHE A 50 7.65 -1.15 -4.34
N ARG A 51 7.97 0.04 -3.84
CA ARG A 51 9.25 0.31 -3.18
C ARG A 51 8.99 0.83 -1.79
N ILE A 52 9.64 0.20 -0.82
CA ILE A 52 9.65 0.64 0.57
C ILE A 52 11.02 1.27 0.82
N PRO A 53 11.08 2.53 1.28
CA PRO A 53 12.33 3.13 1.71
C PRO A 53 12.99 2.26 2.79
N SER A 54 14.27 1.94 2.60
CA SER A 54 15.00 0.99 3.45
C SER A 54 15.11 1.45 4.91
N ASP A 55 15.04 2.76 5.15
CA ASP A 55 15.21 3.36 6.47
C ASP A 55 14.02 3.09 7.41
N ASP A 56 12.87 2.64 6.88
CA ASP A 56 11.63 2.46 7.65
C ASP A 56 11.26 0.99 7.90
N ILE A 57 12.07 0.02 7.47
CA ILE A 57 11.81 -1.41 7.68
C ILE A 57 12.51 -1.89 8.95
N VAL A 58 11.77 -1.95 10.05
CA VAL A 58 12.22 -2.63 11.27
C VAL A 58 11.76 -4.10 11.19
N ILE A 59 12.70 -5.00 10.90
CA ILE A 59 12.46 -6.45 11.08
C ILE A 59 12.75 -6.77 12.55
N ASN A 60 11.69 -6.92 13.35
CA ASN A 60 11.82 -7.46 14.70
C ASN A 60 12.01 -8.97 14.59
N ASP A 61 13.26 -9.43 14.64
CA ASP A 61 13.60 -10.85 14.71
C ASP A 61 13.43 -11.34 16.16
N GLU A 62 12.19 -11.59 16.59
CA GLU A 62 11.91 -12.28 17.86
C GLU A 62 12.03 -13.79 17.66
N GLY A 63 13.26 -14.27 17.42
CA GLY A 63 13.51 -15.65 16.99
C GLY A 63 14.88 -16.22 17.31
N GLU A 64 15.49 -15.88 18.45
CA GLU A 64 16.59 -16.68 19.03
C GLU A 64 16.32 -16.95 20.52
N ASP A 65 15.58 -18.03 20.81
CA ASP A 65 15.73 -18.76 22.06
C ASP A 65 15.97 -20.23 21.67
N GLY A 66 17.23 -20.67 21.84
CA GLY A 66 17.70 -22.04 21.55
C GLY A 66 17.36 -23.06 22.62
#